data_AF-A0A951M6V3-F1
#
_entry.id   AF-A0A951M6V3-F1
#
_cell.length_a   1.000
_cell.length_b   1.000
_cell.length_c   1.000
_cell.angle_alpha   90.00
_cell.angle_beta   90.00
_cell.angle_gamma   90.00
#
_symmetry.space_group_name_H-M   'P 1'
#
loop_
_entity.id
_entity.type
_entity.pdbx_description
1 polymer ?
#
loop_
_entity_poly.entity_id
_entity_poly.type
_entity_poly.pdbx_seq_one_letter_code
_entity_poly.pdbx_strand_id
1 'polypeptide(L)'
;MRINEFIQIFPFRASNLAWLFGAGSSVSAGLPTAYDLVWDFKRRIYSAEQGYELRLFDNLSDSGLRNQIQNYFDGKQDYPEKDSTDEYSFYFKKAFVSPSSRREYIESLLSGVKLSYGHKIIGALMKLGYAPLIFTTNFDKAFENAAIEFFKKSEGWFCADLDNAESGLKYFQSNNSPLIVKLHGDFYSERLKNTDEELQSQDSKLRSILSGSSLNKGLAVMGYSGRDNSIMEALKEGLNKMNPYPHGIFWFIRTGEKPLQNVVEFLDDAKKKGVETNLIEIETFDTAWGDFIKGISSIPDDIRDKLNENYYRFENRPLPSTGTKLPLLRLNALEIKKFPATARIFKCDIGGLKEVKSKIKEKEANIVAIRKRTGVIGFGSDSEFKRVFGDNKEMDVFNIPDIHLRYDDSLLKNLLVEALSKAICNKLELKYTYRRSQHIVLINPKRKDSDDYMNLSNVIGGVFGSVPNSKLKWAAGVIFSIQYKLNKAHLMLSPTIIVTKPMEREEAKLIAPFVKEKMAIWYNNKYNLILDAWLSILFGKEQHLNISLFNNEEGINAHFRIYKQTNYTKFS
;
A
#
# COMPACT_ATOMS: atom_id res chain seq x y z
N MET A 1 -10.69 12.68 -15.91
CA MET A 1 -9.29 13.13 -16.05
C MET A 1 -8.34 12.07 -15.51
N ARG A 2 -7.21 11.83 -16.19
CA ARG A 2 -6.11 10.97 -15.69
C ARG A 2 -5.13 11.80 -14.85
N ILE A 3 -4.34 11.15 -13.99
CA ILE A 3 -3.35 11.84 -13.14
C ILE A 3 -2.36 12.70 -13.95
N ASN A 4 -1.92 12.24 -15.12
CA ASN A 4 -1.01 12.99 -16.00
C ASN A 4 -1.61 14.30 -16.52
N GLU A 5 -2.91 14.32 -16.79
CA GLU A 5 -3.62 15.54 -17.21
C GLU A 5 -3.70 16.53 -16.04
N PHE A 6 -3.97 16.03 -14.82
CA PHE A 6 -3.96 16.87 -13.63
C PHE A 6 -2.58 17.49 -13.36
N ILE A 7 -1.50 16.72 -13.51
CA ILE A 7 -0.12 17.21 -13.34
C ILE A 7 0.19 18.38 -14.28
N GLN A 8 -0.34 18.37 -15.50
CA GLN A 8 -0.12 19.45 -16.48
C GLN A 8 -0.86 20.74 -16.09
N ILE A 9 -2.08 20.63 -15.55
CA ILE A 9 -2.88 21.80 -15.17
C ILE A 9 -2.56 22.31 -13.76
N PHE A 10 -1.99 21.46 -12.89
CA PHE A 10 -1.76 21.76 -11.48
C PHE A 10 -0.96 23.05 -11.27
N PRO A 11 0.18 23.31 -11.94
CA PRO A 11 0.95 24.54 -11.76
C PRO A 11 0.15 25.82 -12.00
N PHE A 12 -0.85 25.78 -12.90
CA PHE A 12 -1.67 26.93 -13.25
C PHE A 12 -2.88 27.11 -12.33
N ARG A 13 -3.35 26.02 -11.70
CA ARG A 13 -4.55 26.04 -10.84
C ARG A 13 -4.24 26.04 -9.35
N ALA A 14 -3.05 25.63 -8.92
CA ALA A 14 -2.80 25.30 -7.51
C ALA A 14 -3.08 26.45 -6.53
N SER A 15 -2.71 27.69 -6.87
CA SER A 15 -3.00 28.88 -6.06
C SER A 15 -4.50 29.18 -5.90
N ASN A 16 -5.33 28.56 -6.72
CA ASN A 16 -6.78 28.68 -6.70
C ASN A 16 -7.47 27.39 -6.22
N LEU A 17 -6.73 26.42 -5.69
CA LEU A 17 -7.29 25.21 -5.10
C LEU A 17 -7.24 25.28 -3.57
N ALA A 18 -8.34 24.85 -2.96
CA ALA A 18 -8.38 24.46 -1.56
C ALA A 18 -8.19 22.93 -1.47
N TRP A 19 -7.31 22.48 -0.60
CA TRP A 19 -7.05 21.06 -0.39
C TRP A 19 -7.79 20.53 0.83
N LEU A 20 -8.50 19.41 0.73
CA LEU A 20 -9.08 18.69 1.86
C LEU A 20 -8.37 17.35 2.02
N PHE A 21 -7.70 17.18 3.15
CA PHE A 21 -7.02 15.95 3.52
C PHE A 21 -7.78 15.18 4.61
N GLY A 22 -7.92 13.88 4.41
CA GLY A 22 -8.46 12.98 5.42
C GLY A 22 -7.41 12.02 5.97
N ALA A 23 -7.83 11.07 6.80
CA ALA A 23 -6.92 10.14 7.48
C ALA A 23 -6.01 9.35 6.53
N GLY A 24 -6.43 9.17 5.27
CA GLY A 24 -5.64 8.52 4.23
C GLY A 24 -4.33 9.24 3.86
N SER A 25 -4.19 10.55 4.16
CA SER A 25 -2.95 11.30 3.92
C SER A 25 -1.84 10.95 4.90
N SER A 26 -2.20 10.53 6.12
CA SER A 26 -1.25 10.26 7.21
C SER A 26 -0.84 8.79 7.31
N VAL A 27 -1.37 7.90 6.47
CA VAL A 27 -1.01 6.47 6.47
C VAL A 27 0.47 6.23 6.23
N SER A 28 1.06 6.97 5.28
CA SER A 28 2.50 6.91 5.02
C SER A 28 3.37 7.45 6.16
N ALA A 29 2.78 8.27 7.04
CA ALA A 29 3.43 8.79 8.24
C ALA A 29 3.36 7.79 9.42
N GLY A 30 2.80 6.60 9.21
CA GLY A 30 2.66 5.54 10.21
C GLY A 30 1.36 5.63 11.01
N LEU A 31 0.44 6.52 10.67
CA LEU A 31 -0.83 6.66 11.37
C LEU A 31 -1.92 5.74 10.79
N PRO A 32 -2.65 4.98 11.64
CA PRO A 32 -3.76 4.15 11.19
C PRO A 32 -4.93 5.01 10.70
N THR A 33 -5.69 4.50 9.72
CA THR A 33 -6.94 5.15 9.31
C THR A 33 -8.04 4.95 10.35
N ALA A 34 -9.13 5.73 10.28
CA ALA A 34 -10.32 5.50 11.11
C ALA A 34 -10.86 4.06 10.96
N TYR A 35 -10.78 3.49 9.75
CA TYR A 35 -11.17 2.11 9.50
C TYR A 35 -10.23 1.10 10.19
N ASP A 36 -8.92 1.34 10.17
CA ASP A 36 -7.95 0.49 10.88
C ASP A 36 -8.16 0.56 12.41
N LEU A 37 -8.49 1.75 12.92
CA LEU A 37 -8.83 1.96 14.33
C LEU A 37 -10.11 1.22 14.75
N VAL A 38 -11.16 1.23 13.91
CA VAL A 38 -12.38 0.43 14.16
C VAL A 38 -12.02 -1.04 14.35
N TRP A 39 -11.13 -1.59 13.52
CA TRP A 39 -10.68 -2.97 13.67
C TRP A 39 -9.84 -3.20 14.93
N ASP A 40 -9.01 -2.23 15.34
CA ASP A 40 -8.31 -2.31 16.62
C ASP A 40 -9.28 -2.30 17.82
N PHE A 41 -10.31 -1.43 17.78
CA PHE A 41 -11.33 -1.36 18.82
C PHE A 41 -12.14 -2.65 18.91
N LYS A 42 -12.62 -3.15 17.77
CA LYS A 42 -13.31 -4.45 17.65
C LYS A 42 -12.47 -5.58 18.23
N ARG A 43 -11.18 -5.63 17.89
CA ARG A 43 -10.24 -6.61 18.42
C ARG A 43 -10.10 -6.52 19.94
N ARG A 44 -9.96 -5.31 20.50
CA ARG A 44 -9.84 -5.10 21.95
C ARG A 44 -11.07 -5.58 22.69
N ILE A 45 -12.25 -5.20 22.21
CA ILE A 45 -13.53 -5.61 22.79
C ILE A 45 -13.68 -7.13 22.71
N TYR A 46 -13.46 -7.71 21.53
CA TYR A 46 -13.53 -9.16 21.32
C TYR A 46 -12.58 -9.93 22.24
N SER A 47 -11.33 -9.49 22.34
CA SER A 47 -10.32 -10.15 23.19
C SER A 47 -10.70 -10.06 24.68
N ALA A 48 -11.17 -8.89 25.12
CA ALA A 48 -11.60 -8.68 26.50
C ALA A 48 -12.85 -9.52 26.85
N GLU A 49 -13.86 -9.57 25.97
CA GLU A 49 -15.10 -10.30 26.20
C GLU A 49 -14.95 -11.82 26.06
N GLN A 50 -13.94 -12.30 25.34
CA GLN A 50 -13.66 -13.74 25.17
C GLN A 50 -12.52 -14.25 26.06
N GLY A 51 -11.87 -13.37 26.83
CA GLY A 51 -10.76 -13.73 27.71
C GLY A 51 -9.49 -14.15 26.95
N TYR A 52 -9.28 -13.63 25.74
CA TYR A 52 -8.07 -13.88 24.96
C TYR A 52 -7.04 -12.77 25.11
N GLU A 53 -5.76 -13.12 24.96
CA GLU A 53 -4.70 -12.13 24.84
C GLU A 53 -4.81 -11.36 23.51
N LEU A 54 -4.63 -10.03 23.57
CA LEU A 54 -4.73 -9.14 22.42
C LEU A 54 -3.79 -9.54 21.26
N ARG A 55 -2.59 -10.06 21.61
CA ARG A 55 -1.53 -10.44 20.65
C ARG A 55 -1.93 -11.57 19.72
N LEU A 56 -2.88 -12.41 20.12
CA LEU A 56 -3.40 -13.50 19.29
C LEU A 56 -4.14 -12.96 18.05
N PHE A 57 -4.52 -11.69 18.07
CA PHE A 57 -5.28 -11.02 17.02
C PHE A 57 -4.51 -9.85 16.38
N ASP A 58 -3.17 -9.86 16.42
CA ASP A 58 -2.34 -8.76 15.89
C ASP A 58 -2.41 -8.57 14.37
N ASN A 59 -2.68 -9.65 13.61
CA ASN A 59 -2.73 -9.57 12.16
C ASN A 59 -4.11 -9.15 11.64
N LEU A 60 -4.48 -7.89 11.87
CA LEU A 60 -5.73 -7.30 11.34
C LEU A 60 -5.77 -7.22 9.81
N SER A 61 -4.69 -7.56 9.08
CA SER A 61 -4.74 -7.68 7.60
C SER A 61 -5.36 -9.00 7.11
N ASP A 62 -5.54 -9.98 8.00
CA ASP A 62 -6.16 -11.27 7.66
C ASP A 62 -7.68 -11.16 7.58
N SER A 63 -8.23 -11.42 6.39
CA SER A 63 -9.67 -11.47 6.16
C SER A 63 -10.40 -12.53 6.99
N GLY A 64 -9.77 -13.66 7.32
CA GLY A 64 -10.36 -14.71 8.14
C GLY A 64 -10.56 -14.25 9.58
N LEU A 65 -9.55 -13.56 10.12
CA LEU A 65 -9.60 -12.97 11.46
C LEU A 65 -10.67 -11.88 11.55
N ARG A 66 -10.71 -10.98 10.55
CA ARG A 66 -11.73 -9.94 10.46
C ARG A 66 -13.14 -10.53 10.42
N ASN A 67 -13.35 -11.58 9.62
CA ASN A 67 -14.64 -12.25 9.56
C ASN A 67 -15.02 -12.93 10.87
N GLN A 68 -14.07 -13.56 11.57
CA GLN A 68 -14.33 -14.15 12.89
C GLN A 68 -14.79 -13.09 13.90
N ILE A 69 -14.07 -11.96 13.97
CA ILE A 69 -14.40 -10.84 14.86
C ILE A 69 -15.74 -10.21 14.46
N GLN A 70 -15.99 -10.05 13.16
CA GLN A 70 -17.25 -9.48 12.68
C GLN A 70 -18.44 -10.36 13.01
N ASN A 71 -18.37 -11.66 12.71
CA ASN A 71 -19.46 -12.61 13.00
C ASN A 71 -19.83 -12.64 14.49
N TYR A 72 -18.87 -12.39 15.37
CA TYR A 72 -19.13 -12.27 16.80
C TYR A 72 -19.98 -11.03 17.14
N PHE A 73 -19.71 -9.89 16.51
CA PHE A 73 -20.50 -8.67 16.72
C PHE A 73 -21.84 -8.73 16.00
N ASP A 74 -21.91 -9.32 14.81
CA ASP A 74 -23.15 -9.52 14.06
C ASP A 74 -24.14 -10.44 14.82
N GLY A 75 -23.62 -11.32 15.70
CA GLY A 75 -24.42 -12.17 16.58
C GLY A 75 -24.95 -11.48 17.85
N LYS A 76 -24.59 -10.21 18.11
CA LYS A 76 -25.04 -9.45 19.28
C LYS A 76 -26.08 -8.39 18.88
N GLN A 77 -27.10 -8.21 19.70
CA GLN A 77 -28.00 -7.07 19.58
C GLN A 77 -27.27 -5.79 20.06
N ASP A 78 -27.65 -4.63 19.51
CA ASP A 78 -27.10 -3.28 19.79
C ASP A 78 -25.69 -2.96 19.26
N TYR A 79 -25.12 -3.75 18.34
CA TYR A 79 -23.87 -3.41 17.65
C TYR A 79 -24.16 -2.88 16.24
N PRO A 80 -23.42 -1.85 15.77
CA PRO A 80 -23.62 -1.30 14.44
C PRO A 80 -23.25 -2.33 13.36
N GLU A 81 -24.00 -2.29 12.25
CA GLU A 81 -23.69 -3.10 11.07
C GLU A 81 -22.30 -2.75 10.53
N LYS A 82 -21.67 -3.76 9.90
CA LYS A 82 -20.38 -3.58 9.24
C LYS A 82 -20.44 -2.45 8.22
N ASP A 83 -19.41 -1.61 8.22
CA ASP A 83 -19.25 -0.43 7.35
C ASP A 83 -20.22 0.72 7.62
N SER A 84 -21.04 0.65 8.69
CA SER A 84 -21.86 1.76 9.17
C SER A 84 -21.01 2.98 9.54
N THR A 85 -21.58 4.18 9.40
CA THR A 85 -20.96 5.45 9.83
C THR A 85 -20.72 5.50 11.34
N ASP A 86 -21.52 4.76 12.11
CA ASP A 86 -21.52 4.81 13.57
C ASP A 86 -20.45 3.90 14.19
N GLU A 87 -19.83 3.02 13.41
CA GLU A 87 -18.86 2.02 13.89
C GLU A 87 -17.72 2.68 14.69
N TYR A 88 -17.13 3.75 14.16
CA TYR A 88 -16.00 4.41 14.82
C TYR A 88 -16.39 4.93 16.21
N SER A 89 -17.45 5.73 16.30
CA SER A 89 -17.92 6.32 17.55
C SER A 89 -18.33 5.27 18.57
N PHE A 90 -19.06 4.25 18.12
CA PHE A 90 -19.56 3.18 18.98
C PHE A 90 -18.42 2.33 19.54
N TYR A 91 -17.58 1.77 18.66
CA TYR A 91 -16.51 0.87 19.09
C TYR A 91 -15.42 1.62 19.87
N PHE A 92 -15.16 2.89 19.57
CA PHE A 92 -14.18 3.67 20.35
C PHE A 92 -14.63 3.91 21.79
N LYS A 93 -15.91 4.31 21.99
CA LYS A 93 -16.51 4.47 23.33
C LYS A 93 -16.53 3.15 24.09
N LYS A 94 -16.80 2.04 23.40
CA LYS A 94 -16.89 0.71 24.03
C LYS A 94 -15.52 0.11 24.35
N ALA A 95 -14.50 0.36 23.53
CA ALA A 95 -13.13 -0.06 23.80
C ALA A 95 -12.46 0.76 24.92
N PHE A 96 -12.82 2.04 25.05
CA PHE A 96 -12.24 2.96 26.03
C PHE A 96 -13.35 3.79 26.71
N VAL A 97 -13.81 3.31 27.87
CA VAL A 97 -14.96 3.88 28.59
C VAL A 97 -14.70 5.33 29.02
N SER A 98 -13.53 5.62 29.60
CA SER A 98 -13.21 6.95 30.12
C SER A 98 -12.75 7.91 29.01
N PRO A 99 -13.07 9.21 29.10
CA PRO A 99 -12.50 10.22 28.20
C PRO A 99 -10.97 10.34 28.28
N SER A 100 -10.39 10.10 29.46
CA SER A 100 -8.93 10.15 29.68
C SER A 100 -8.21 9.02 28.93
N SER A 101 -8.68 7.78 29.02
CA SER A 101 -8.07 6.64 28.30
C SER A 101 -8.20 6.78 26.77
N ARG A 102 -9.30 7.39 26.29
CA ARG A 102 -9.43 7.75 24.87
C ARG A 102 -8.38 8.77 24.45
N ARG A 103 -8.16 9.81 25.25
CA ARG A 103 -7.13 10.82 24.98
C ARG A 103 -5.74 10.20 24.97
N GLU A 104 -5.39 9.44 26.00
CA GLU A 104 -4.09 8.78 26.13
C GLU A 104 -3.81 7.80 24.97
N TYR A 105 -4.83 7.06 24.53
CA TYR A 105 -4.73 6.19 23.35
C TYR A 105 -4.43 7.00 22.08
N ILE A 106 -5.16 8.10 21.83
CA ILE A 106 -4.91 8.96 20.66
C ILE A 106 -3.52 9.60 20.76
N GLU A 107 -3.12 10.10 21.93
CA GLU A 107 -1.79 10.66 22.16
C GLU A 107 -0.68 9.64 21.90
N SER A 108 -0.89 8.37 22.28
CA SER A 108 0.07 7.29 22.02
C SER A 108 0.26 7.05 20.51
N LEU A 109 -0.82 7.16 19.71
CA LEU A 109 -0.76 7.04 18.24
C LEU A 109 -0.06 8.25 17.60
N LEU A 110 -0.23 9.43 18.17
CA LEU A 110 0.40 10.67 17.70
C LEU A 110 1.88 10.76 18.09
N SER A 111 2.33 9.97 19.07
CA SER A 111 3.72 9.93 19.51
C SER A 111 4.62 9.28 18.45
N GLY A 112 5.64 10.01 17.99
CA GLY A 112 6.62 9.52 17.02
C GLY A 112 6.22 9.61 15.54
N VAL A 113 5.10 10.25 15.21
CA VAL A 113 4.68 10.51 13.82
C VAL A 113 5.71 11.40 13.12
N LYS A 114 6.33 10.86 12.06
CA LYS A 114 7.27 11.60 11.22
C LYS A 114 6.54 12.15 10.00
N LEU A 115 6.95 13.34 9.55
CA LEU A 115 6.47 13.91 8.29
C LEU A 115 6.80 12.96 7.14
N SER A 116 5.77 12.52 6.41
CA SER A 116 5.98 11.79 5.16
C SER A 116 6.50 12.74 4.07
N TYR A 117 7.01 12.17 2.97
CA TYR A 117 7.52 12.97 1.86
C TYR A 117 6.44 13.89 1.25
N GLY A 118 5.19 13.41 1.13
CA GLY A 118 4.07 14.23 0.68
C GLY A 118 3.79 15.43 1.59
N HIS A 119 3.87 15.27 2.92
CA HIS A 119 3.69 16.39 3.85
C HIS A 119 4.78 17.45 3.66
N LYS A 120 6.03 17.02 3.46
CA LYS A 120 7.15 17.94 3.20
C LYS A 120 6.97 18.70 1.89
N ILE A 121 6.53 18.02 0.82
CA ILE A 121 6.18 18.68 -0.44
C ILE A 121 5.09 19.72 -0.22
N ILE A 122 4.04 19.40 0.51
CA ILE A 122 2.97 20.35 0.80
C ILE A 122 3.51 21.56 1.57
N GLY A 123 4.36 21.36 2.58
CA GLY A 123 5.02 22.47 3.29
C GLY A 123 5.81 23.40 2.37
N ALA A 124 6.54 22.82 1.41
CA ALA A 124 7.21 23.59 0.36
C ALA A 124 6.22 24.34 -0.55
N LEU A 125 5.14 23.67 -0.98
CA LEU A 125 4.12 24.27 -1.85
C LEU A 125 3.30 25.36 -1.15
N MET A 126 3.07 25.25 0.15
CA MET A 126 2.49 26.31 0.97
C MET A 126 3.38 27.55 0.92
N LYS A 127 4.69 27.38 1.11
CA LYS A 127 5.68 28.47 1.05
C LYS A 127 5.72 29.14 -0.33
N LEU A 128 5.56 28.35 -1.39
CA LEU A 128 5.57 28.81 -2.77
C LEU A 128 4.20 29.34 -3.26
N GLY A 129 3.15 29.32 -2.41
CA GLY A 129 1.81 29.78 -2.78
C GLY A 129 0.99 28.82 -3.67
N TYR A 130 1.48 27.59 -3.88
CA TYR A 130 0.77 26.54 -4.61
C TYR A 130 -0.22 25.74 -3.73
N ALA A 131 -0.15 25.87 -2.40
CA ALA A 131 -1.11 25.26 -1.47
C ALA A 131 -1.60 26.31 -0.44
N PRO A 132 -2.42 27.29 -0.86
CA PRO A 132 -2.76 28.44 -0.02
C PRO A 132 -3.81 28.14 1.06
N LEU A 133 -4.62 27.10 0.88
CA LEU A 133 -5.68 26.73 1.80
C LEU A 133 -5.75 25.21 1.94
N ILE A 134 -5.59 24.74 3.18
CA ILE A 134 -5.59 23.33 3.54
C ILE A 134 -6.65 23.11 4.61
N PHE A 135 -7.54 22.16 4.39
CA PHE A 135 -8.46 21.60 5.34
C PHE A 135 -7.98 20.20 5.70
N THR A 136 -8.08 19.82 6.97
CA THR A 136 -7.74 18.47 7.42
C THR A 136 -8.73 17.97 8.46
N THR A 137 -9.16 16.72 8.34
CA THR A 137 -9.93 16.04 9.40
C THR A 137 -9.02 15.25 10.35
N ASN A 138 -7.70 15.34 10.19
CA ASN A 138 -6.74 14.57 10.97
C ASN A 138 -6.44 15.26 12.30
N PHE A 139 -6.34 14.46 13.37
CA PHE A 139 -5.97 14.96 14.69
C PHE A 139 -4.48 15.26 14.82
N ASP A 140 -3.66 14.69 13.94
CA ASP A 140 -2.22 14.92 13.93
C ASP A 140 -1.85 16.37 13.59
N LYS A 141 -0.58 16.70 13.84
CA LYS A 141 0.01 18.00 13.52
C LYS A 141 0.90 17.92 12.27
N ALA A 142 0.66 16.97 11.34
CA ALA A 142 1.58 16.75 10.22
C ALA A 142 1.65 17.96 9.29
N PHE A 143 0.52 18.60 8.97
CA PHE A 143 0.53 19.81 8.14
C PHE A 143 1.14 21.02 8.87
N GLU A 144 0.88 21.16 10.17
CA GLU A 144 1.48 22.20 11.02
C GLU A 144 3.01 22.03 11.08
N ASN A 145 3.48 20.81 11.36
CA ASN A 145 4.90 20.48 11.43
C ASN A 145 5.58 20.67 10.07
N ALA A 146 4.90 20.37 8.96
CA ALA A 146 5.40 20.67 7.62
C ALA A 146 5.52 22.18 7.39
N ALA A 147 4.55 22.99 7.83
CA ALA A 147 4.68 24.44 7.77
C ALA A 147 5.85 24.94 8.64
N ILE A 148 5.99 24.46 9.88
CA ILE A 148 7.11 24.80 10.78
C ILE A 148 8.46 24.44 10.15
N GLU A 149 8.56 23.32 9.42
CA GLU A 149 9.82 22.91 8.76
C GLU A 149 10.24 23.89 7.66
N PHE A 150 9.29 24.46 6.89
CA PHE A 150 9.60 25.29 5.71
C PHE A 150 9.55 26.81 5.96
N PHE A 151 8.74 27.26 6.90
CA PHE A 151 8.56 28.68 7.21
C PHE A 151 9.57 29.17 8.24
N LYS A 152 10.14 30.36 8.04
CA LYS A 152 10.92 31.06 9.07
C LYS A 152 9.97 31.67 10.11
N LYS A 153 10.43 31.94 11.34
CA LYS A 153 9.62 32.59 12.40
C LYS A 153 9.00 33.93 11.98
N SER A 154 9.58 34.61 11.00
CA SER A 154 9.12 35.89 10.44
C SER A 154 8.14 35.75 9.27
N GLU A 155 7.97 34.54 8.72
CA GLU A 155 7.06 34.26 7.60
C GLU A 155 5.69 33.85 8.16
N GLY A 156 4.62 34.52 7.72
CA GLY A 156 3.28 34.30 8.26
C GLY A 156 2.56 33.12 7.62
N TRP A 157 2.09 32.19 8.45
CA TRP A 157 1.06 31.20 8.14
C TRP A 157 0.15 31.07 9.36
N PHE A 158 -1.08 30.59 9.18
CA PHE A 158 -2.02 30.43 10.30
C PHE A 158 -2.63 29.02 10.32
N CYS A 159 -2.83 28.48 11.53
CA CYS A 159 -3.57 27.25 11.76
C CYS A 159 -4.82 27.57 12.58
N ALA A 160 -5.99 27.30 12.00
CA ALA A 160 -7.28 27.44 12.63
C ALA A 160 -7.75 26.09 13.21
N ASP A 161 -8.10 26.08 14.49
CA ASP A 161 -8.74 24.96 15.21
C ASP A 161 -9.87 25.51 16.12
N LEU A 162 -10.47 24.67 16.95
CA LEU A 162 -11.58 25.08 17.83
C LEU A 162 -11.20 26.20 18.80
N ASP A 163 -9.95 26.28 19.23
CA ASP A 163 -9.51 27.26 20.23
C ASP A 163 -9.34 28.67 19.63
N ASN A 164 -9.22 28.77 18.29
CA ASN A 164 -8.93 30.02 17.60
C ASN A 164 -9.72 30.21 16.28
N ALA A 165 -10.87 29.54 16.14
CA ALA A 165 -11.65 29.53 14.90
C ALA A 165 -12.06 30.93 14.42
N GLU A 166 -12.35 31.87 15.33
CA GLU A 166 -12.65 33.25 14.96
C GLU A 166 -11.46 33.98 14.31
N SER A 167 -10.26 33.80 14.85
CA SER A 167 -9.03 34.33 14.25
C SER A 167 -8.78 33.70 12.89
N GLY A 168 -9.04 32.39 12.76
CA GLY A 168 -8.99 31.67 11.48
C GLY A 168 -9.95 32.23 10.43
N LEU A 169 -11.19 32.53 10.84
CA LEU A 169 -12.20 33.12 9.95
C LEU A 169 -11.79 34.53 9.49
N LYS A 170 -11.28 35.37 10.40
CA LYS A 170 -10.76 36.71 10.07
C LYS A 170 -9.56 36.63 9.12
N TYR A 171 -8.66 35.66 9.35
CA TYR A 171 -7.52 35.41 8.47
C TYR A 171 -7.97 35.01 7.06
N PHE A 172 -8.96 34.12 6.95
CA PHE A 172 -9.57 33.71 5.68
C PHE A 172 -10.26 34.88 4.96
N GLN A 173 -11.08 35.66 5.67
CA GLN A 173 -11.79 36.83 5.10
C GLN A 173 -10.84 37.93 4.63
N SER A 174 -9.65 38.01 5.22
CA SER A 174 -8.60 38.95 4.81
C SER A 174 -7.81 38.47 3.58
N ASN A 175 -8.16 37.32 2.98
CA ASN A 175 -7.42 36.66 1.90
C ASN A 175 -5.94 36.39 2.23
N ASN A 176 -5.61 36.23 3.51
CA ASN A 176 -4.26 35.86 3.92
C ASN A 176 -4.01 34.38 3.63
N SER A 177 -2.76 34.05 3.29
CA SER A 177 -2.34 32.67 2.98
C SER A 177 -0.87 32.45 3.36
N PRO A 178 -0.47 31.21 3.68
CA PRO A 178 -1.29 30.00 3.70
C PRO A 178 -2.09 29.81 5.01
N LEU A 179 -3.25 29.18 4.89
CA LEU A 179 -4.15 28.86 6.00
C LEU A 179 -4.36 27.34 6.10
N ILE A 180 -4.12 26.76 7.27
CA ILE A 180 -4.51 25.39 7.63
C ILE A 180 -5.76 25.47 8.51
N VAL A 181 -6.78 24.70 8.22
CA VAL A 181 -8.03 24.63 8.99
C VAL A 181 -8.25 23.18 9.42
N LYS A 182 -8.25 22.94 10.72
CA LYS A 182 -8.54 21.63 11.30
C LYS A 182 -10.03 21.49 11.48
N LEU A 183 -10.64 20.62 10.69
CA LEU A 183 -12.05 20.30 10.76
C LEU A 183 -12.26 19.12 11.71
N HIS A 184 -13.33 19.18 12.49
CA HIS A 184 -13.69 18.12 13.40
C HIS A 184 -14.80 17.28 12.77
N GLY A 185 -14.54 15.97 12.56
CA GLY A 185 -15.50 15.03 11.98
C GLY A 185 -16.69 14.71 12.89
N ASP A 186 -17.48 13.72 12.49
CA ASP A 186 -18.73 13.34 13.16
C ASP A 186 -18.52 12.89 14.60
N PHE A 187 -17.39 12.21 14.89
CA PHE A 187 -17.04 11.77 16.24
C PHE A 187 -16.98 12.92 17.26
N TYR A 188 -16.42 14.06 16.85
CA TYR A 188 -16.41 15.27 17.68
C TYR A 188 -17.74 15.99 17.60
N SER A 189 -18.42 16.00 16.45
CA SER A 189 -19.73 16.63 16.27
C SER A 189 -20.80 16.07 17.21
N GLU A 190 -20.87 14.75 17.40
CA GLU A 190 -21.79 14.12 18.37
C GLU A 190 -21.47 14.49 19.82
N ARG A 191 -20.20 14.64 20.15
CA ARG A 191 -19.76 15.10 21.48
C ARG A 191 -20.05 16.59 21.64
N LEU A 192 -19.83 17.39 20.60
CA LEU A 192 -20.03 18.84 20.55
C LEU A 192 -21.51 19.22 20.70
N LYS A 193 -22.42 18.41 20.14
CA LYS A 193 -23.87 18.53 20.38
C LYS A 193 -24.25 18.49 21.87
N ASN A 194 -23.40 17.90 22.71
CA ASN A 194 -23.58 17.79 24.16
C ASN A 194 -22.59 18.65 24.97
N THR A 195 -21.84 19.56 24.32
CA THR A 195 -20.96 20.53 24.98
C THR A 195 -21.51 21.95 24.86
N ASP A 196 -20.87 22.89 25.55
CA ASP A 196 -21.21 24.31 25.61
C ASP A 196 -21.42 24.95 24.22
N GLU A 197 -22.38 25.87 24.14
CA GLU A 197 -22.78 26.59 22.91
C GLU A 197 -21.60 27.25 22.18
N GLU A 198 -20.58 27.67 22.93
CA GLU A 198 -19.36 28.26 22.41
C GLU A 198 -18.61 27.30 21.48
N LEU A 199 -18.43 26.04 21.88
CA LEU A 199 -17.70 25.05 21.08
C LEU A 199 -18.43 24.69 19.78
N GLN A 200 -19.77 24.64 19.84
CA GLN A 200 -20.60 24.45 18.63
C GLN A 200 -20.46 25.64 17.68
N SER A 201 -20.44 26.86 18.22
CA SER A 201 -20.21 28.08 17.46
C SER A 201 -18.83 28.09 16.80
N GLN A 202 -17.75 27.72 17.51
CA GLN A 202 -16.41 27.65 16.93
C GLN A 202 -16.32 26.61 15.80
N ASP A 203 -16.92 25.42 15.96
CA ASP A 203 -16.96 24.40 14.90
C ASP A 203 -17.73 24.90 13.66
N SER A 204 -18.87 25.57 13.86
CA SER A 204 -19.64 26.17 12.78
C SER A 204 -18.84 27.21 12.00
N LYS A 205 -18.00 28.00 12.68
CA LYS A 205 -17.10 28.98 12.05
C LYS A 205 -16.07 28.27 11.17
N LEU A 206 -15.44 27.18 11.63
CA LEU A 206 -14.48 26.40 10.82
C LEU A 206 -15.12 25.82 9.57
N ARG A 207 -16.33 25.26 9.68
CA ARG A 207 -17.10 24.77 8.51
C ARG A 207 -17.50 25.89 7.56
N SER A 208 -17.80 27.07 8.08
CA SER A 208 -18.12 28.25 7.26
C SER A 208 -16.94 28.69 6.39
N ILE A 209 -15.69 28.45 6.84
CA ILE A 209 -14.49 28.68 6.01
C ILE A 209 -14.47 27.69 4.84
N LEU A 210 -14.78 26.41 5.09
CA LEU A 210 -14.86 25.38 4.04
C LEU A 210 -15.94 25.74 3.01
N SER A 211 -17.17 26.00 3.44
CA SER A 211 -18.25 26.38 2.52
C SER A 211 -17.95 27.75 1.86
N GLY A 212 -17.30 28.68 2.57
CA GLY A 212 -16.85 29.99 2.10
C GLY A 212 -15.88 29.88 0.92
N SER A 213 -14.91 28.98 1.01
CA SER A 213 -13.88 28.78 0.00
C SER A 213 -14.44 28.37 -1.37
N SER A 214 -15.63 27.78 -1.42
CA SER A 214 -16.28 27.39 -2.68
C SER A 214 -16.58 28.56 -3.62
N LEU A 215 -16.66 29.80 -3.14
CA LEU A 215 -16.97 30.97 -3.98
C LEU A 215 -15.81 31.36 -4.90
N ASN A 216 -14.57 31.12 -4.50
CA ASN A 216 -13.37 31.61 -5.19
C ASN A 216 -12.27 30.57 -5.37
N LYS A 217 -12.40 29.37 -4.80
CA LYS A 217 -11.45 28.26 -4.96
C LYS A 217 -12.11 27.05 -5.61
N GLY A 218 -11.34 26.28 -6.36
CA GLY A 218 -11.66 24.88 -6.64
C GLY A 218 -11.36 23.99 -5.43
N LEU A 219 -11.82 22.76 -5.44
CA LEU A 219 -11.64 21.81 -4.35
C LEU A 219 -10.81 20.61 -4.81
N ALA A 220 -9.77 20.27 -4.06
CA ALA A 220 -8.97 19.07 -4.27
C ALA A 220 -9.01 18.19 -3.01
N VAL A 221 -9.57 16.99 -3.12
CA VAL A 221 -9.82 16.11 -1.97
C VAL A 221 -8.94 14.86 -2.06
N MET A 222 -8.10 14.61 -1.06
CA MET A 222 -7.19 13.45 -1.05
C MET A 222 -7.16 12.76 0.32
N GLY A 223 -7.34 11.45 0.34
CA GLY A 223 -7.29 10.66 1.58
C GLY A 223 -8.51 10.83 2.49
N TYR A 224 -9.54 11.55 2.04
CA TYR A 224 -10.84 11.65 2.71
C TYR A 224 -11.84 10.70 2.02
N SER A 225 -12.48 9.85 2.82
CA SER A 225 -13.38 8.79 2.33
C SER A 225 -14.79 9.29 2.02
N GLY A 226 -15.17 10.46 2.54
CA GLY A 226 -16.55 10.95 2.49
C GLY A 226 -17.43 10.45 3.64
N ARG A 227 -16.92 9.69 4.62
CA ARG A 227 -17.78 9.10 5.67
C ARG A 227 -18.36 10.13 6.67
N ASP A 228 -17.70 11.25 6.90
CA ASP A 228 -18.18 12.28 7.85
C ASP A 228 -19.30 13.12 7.25
N ASN A 229 -20.52 12.97 7.75
CA ASN A 229 -21.71 13.70 7.33
C ASN A 229 -21.55 15.21 7.54
N SER A 230 -20.99 15.63 8.68
CA SER A 230 -20.69 17.03 9.00
C SER A 230 -19.90 17.75 7.92
N ILE A 231 -18.87 17.10 7.40
CA ILE A 231 -17.98 17.65 6.36
C ILE A 231 -18.67 17.59 5.00
N MET A 232 -19.37 16.49 4.70
CA MET A 232 -20.15 16.36 3.46
C MET A 232 -21.28 17.39 3.37
N GLU A 233 -21.93 17.72 4.49
CA GLU A 233 -22.92 18.80 4.57
C GLU A 233 -22.29 20.15 4.26
N ALA A 234 -21.15 20.48 4.88
CA ALA A 234 -20.44 21.73 4.60
C ALA A 234 -19.98 21.85 3.13
N LEU A 235 -19.59 20.74 2.51
CA LEU A 235 -19.29 20.68 1.07
C LEU A 235 -20.56 20.91 0.22
N LYS A 236 -21.68 20.28 0.57
CA LYS A 236 -22.97 20.47 -0.11
C LYS A 236 -23.50 21.90 0.06
N GLU A 237 -23.31 22.52 1.22
CA GLU A 237 -23.60 23.94 1.44
C GLU A 237 -22.76 24.84 0.52
N GLY A 238 -21.48 24.52 0.33
CA GLY A 238 -20.63 25.18 -0.65
C GLY A 238 -21.20 25.11 -2.06
N LEU A 239 -21.70 23.95 -2.49
CA LEU A 239 -22.38 23.80 -3.78
C LEU A 239 -23.64 24.64 -3.92
N ASN A 240 -24.33 25.00 -2.83
CA ASN A 240 -25.55 25.82 -2.88
C ASN A 240 -25.27 27.31 -3.11
N LYS A 241 -24.01 27.73 -3.11
CA LYS A 241 -23.63 29.12 -3.39
C LYS A 241 -23.69 29.42 -4.88
N MET A 242 -23.72 30.71 -5.21
CA MET A 242 -23.72 31.19 -6.60
C MET A 242 -22.34 30.91 -7.24
N ASN A 243 -22.34 30.21 -8.38
CA ASN A 243 -21.13 29.81 -9.12
C ASN A 243 -20.07 29.08 -8.25
N PRO A 244 -20.41 27.90 -7.70
CA PRO A 244 -19.54 27.21 -6.76
C PRO A 244 -18.34 26.55 -7.47
N TYR A 245 -17.21 26.51 -6.79
CA TYR A 245 -15.96 25.87 -7.21
C TYR A 245 -15.51 26.22 -8.64
N PRO A 246 -15.23 27.51 -8.93
CA PRO A 246 -14.94 27.99 -10.29
C PRO A 246 -13.69 27.35 -10.94
N HIS A 247 -12.81 26.74 -10.15
CA HIS A 247 -11.60 26.04 -10.63
C HIS A 247 -11.75 24.51 -10.68
N GLY A 248 -12.96 23.99 -10.47
CA GLY A 248 -13.31 22.57 -10.51
C GLY A 248 -13.12 21.84 -9.19
N ILE A 249 -13.61 20.60 -9.17
CA ILE A 249 -13.52 19.65 -8.07
C ILE A 249 -12.70 18.45 -8.53
N PHE A 250 -11.64 18.13 -7.80
CA PHE A 250 -10.74 17.02 -8.05
C PHE A 250 -10.77 16.08 -6.86
N TRP A 251 -11.32 14.89 -7.03
CA TRP A 251 -11.40 13.89 -5.99
C TRP A 251 -10.41 12.77 -6.26
N PHE A 252 -9.42 12.62 -5.38
CA PHE A 252 -8.37 11.62 -5.51
C PHE A 252 -8.74 10.36 -4.73
N ILE A 253 -8.74 9.22 -5.42
CA ILE A 253 -9.03 7.90 -4.86
C ILE A 253 -7.86 6.95 -5.08
N ARG A 254 -7.70 5.93 -4.23
CA ARG A 254 -6.70 4.90 -4.48
C ARG A 254 -7.05 4.05 -5.70
N THR A 255 -6.04 3.66 -6.45
CA THR A 255 -6.21 2.76 -7.61
C THR A 255 -6.97 1.49 -7.22
N GLY A 256 -8.15 1.29 -7.82
CA GLY A 256 -9.00 0.12 -7.60
C GLY A 256 -10.06 0.27 -6.51
N GLU A 257 -10.10 1.39 -5.78
CA GLU A 257 -11.19 1.72 -4.85
C GLU A 257 -12.36 2.38 -5.58
N LYS A 258 -13.55 2.30 -4.99
CA LYS A 258 -14.74 3.01 -5.46
C LYS A 258 -15.10 4.10 -4.44
N PRO A 259 -15.49 5.31 -4.90
CA PRO A 259 -15.99 6.33 -3.99
C PRO A 259 -17.29 5.86 -3.32
N LEU A 260 -17.54 6.36 -2.11
CA LEU A 260 -18.80 6.12 -1.40
C LEU A 260 -19.96 6.82 -2.13
N GLN A 261 -21.18 6.32 -1.92
CA GLN A 261 -22.38 6.80 -2.59
C GLN A 261 -22.60 8.30 -2.41
N ASN A 262 -22.36 8.82 -1.20
CA ASN A 262 -22.47 10.25 -0.90
C ASN A 262 -21.46 11.13 -1.66
N VAL A 263 -20.26 10.61 -1.93
CA VAL A 263 -19.26 11.28 -2.76
C VAL A 263 -19.71 11.28 -4.22
N VAL A 264 -20.28 10.17 -4.71
CA VAL A 264 -20.84 10.10 -6.07
C VAL A 264 -21.95 11.13 -6.25
N GLU A 265 -22.91 11.17 -5.31
CA GLU A 265 -24.00 12.14 -5.30
C GLU A 265 -23.49 13.59 -5.29
N PHE A 266 -22.52 13.89 -4.43
CA PHE A 266 -21.90 15.22 -4.36
C PHE A 266 -21.25 15.62 -5.71
N LEU A 267 -20.50 14.72 -6.34
CA LEU A 267 -19.87 14.99 -7.63
C LEU A 267 -20.91 15.16 -8.74
N ASP A 268 -21.98 14.37 -8.74
CA ASP A 268 -23.03 14.48 -9.74
C ASP A 268 -23.87 15.76 -9.57
N ASP A 269 -24.15 16.18 -8.34
CA ASP A 269 -24.82 17.46 -8.07
C ASP A 269 -23.95 18.66 -8.47
N ALA A 270 -22.64 18.57 -8.29
CA ALA A 270 -21.70 19.57 -8.78
C ALA A 270 -21.71 19.66 -10.33
N LYS A 271 -21.72 18.52 -11.03
CA LYS A 271 -21.85 18.50 -12.51
C LYS A 271 -23.15 19.16 -12.99
N LYS A 272 -24.29 18.88 -12.32
CA LYS A 272 -25.58 19.50 -12.66
C LYS A 272 -25.54 21.03 -12.56
N LYS A 273 -24.71 21.57 -11.66
CA LYS A 273 -24.48 23.01 -11.49
C LYS A 273 -23.42 23.58 -12.43
N GLY A 274 -22.92 22.79 -13.37
CA GLY A 274 -21.92 23.21 -14.37
C GLY A 274 -20.47 23.23 -13.85
N VAL A 275 -20.21 22.65 -12.68
CA VAL A 275 -18.86 22.58 -12.10
C VAL A 275 -18.07 21.46 -12.77
N GLU A 276 -16.82 21.75 -13.15
CA GLU A 276 -15.89 20.72 -13.63
C GLU A 276 -15.60 19.74 -12.49
N THR A 277 -15.94 18.46 -12.64
CA THR A 277 -15.64 17.43 -11.63
C THR A 277 -14.77 16.31 -12.21
N ASN A 278 -13.76 15.91 -11.47
CA ASN A 278 -12.82 14.88 -11.87
C ASN A 278 -12.55 13.89 -10.74
N LEU A 279 -12.74 12.60 -11.01
CA LEU A 279 -12.29 11.51 -10.15
C LEU A 279 -10.94 11.01 -10.67
N ILE A 280 -9.89 11.13 -9.86
CA ILE A 280 -8.50 10.84 -10.25
C ILE A 280 -7.96 9.69 -9.39
N GLU A 281 -7.45 8.64 -10.05
CA GLU A 281 -6.82 7.51 -9.36
C GLU A 281 -5.35 7.83 -9.04
N ILE A 282 -4.94 7.57 -7.79
CA ILE A 282 -3.57 7.71 -7.29
C ILE A 282 -3.12 6.41 -6.62
N GLU A 283 -1.82 6.11 -6.65
CA GLU A 283 -1.28 4.93 -5.95
C GLU A 283 -1.20 5.19 -4.45
N THR A 284 -0.49 6.25 -4.05
CA THR A 284 -0.33 6.67 -2.66
C THR A 284 -0.28 8.19 -2.55
N PHE A 285 -0.46 8.70 -1.33
CA PHE A 285 -0.32 10.12 -1.04
C PHE A 285 1.05 10.68 -1.46
N ASP A 286 2.15 10.02 -1.04
CA ASP A 286 3.50 10.52 -1.33
C ASP A 286 3.87 10.44 -2.82
N THR A 287 3.38 9.42 -3.53
CA THR A 287 3.64 9.27 -4.98
C THR A 287 2.92 10.37 -5.75
N ALA A 288 1.66 10.65 -5.42
CA ALA A 288 0.89 11.72 -6.05
C ALA A 288 1.59 13.08 -5.89
N TRP A 289 1.96 13.45 -4.65
CA TRP A 289 2.67 14.71 -4.40
C TRP A 289 4.04 14.75 -5.07
N GLY A 290 4.76 13.63 -5.06
CA GLY A 290 6.04 13.49 -5.76
C GLY A 290 5.93 13.66 -7.28
N ASP A 291 4.75 13.43 -7.86
CA ASP A 291 4.50 13.69 -9.28
C ASP A 291 4.00 15.12 -9.52
N PHE A 292 3.15 15.66 -8.65
CA PHE A 292 2.65 17.04 -8.75
C PHE A 292 3.78 18.06 -8.71
N ILE A 293 4.76 17.86 -7.81
CA ILE A 293 5.90 18.76 -7.68
C ILE A 293 6.79 18.79 -8.94
N LYS A 294 6.84 17.70 -9.72
CA LYS A 294 7.62 17.65 -10.98
C LYS A 294 6.99 18.51 -12.07
N GLY A 295 5.69 18.78 -11.99
CA GLY A 295 5.00 19.66 -12.93
C GLY A 295 5.38 21.14 -12.76
N ILE A 296 5.98 21.52 -11.63
CA ILE A 296 6.32 22.90 -11.31
C ILE A 296 7.79 23.15 -11.65
N SER A 297 8.02 23.95 -12.70
CA SER A 297 9.37 24.30 -13.16
C SER A 297 10.06 25.40 -12.34
N SER A 298 9.30 26.16 -11.54
CA SER A 298 9.73 27.36 -10.82
C SER A 298 10.20 27.11 -9.38
N ILE A 299 10.45 25.85 -8.99
CA ILE A 299 10.87 25.52 -7.62
C ILE A 299 12.32 25.98 -7.40
N PRO A 300 12.59 26.84 -6.41
CA PRO A 300 13.95 27.24 -6.04
C PRO A 300 14.84 26.07 -5.63
N ASP A 301 16.13 26.15 -5.94
CA ASP A 301 17.09 25.07 -5.68
C ASP A 301 17.26 24.77 -4.18
N ASP A 302 17.16 25.76 -3.30
CA ASP A 302 17.23 25.57 -1.84
C ASP A 302 16.06 24.72 -1.31
N ILE A 303 14.85 24.94 -1.83
CA ILE A 303 13.68 24.13 -1.49
C ILE A 303 13.81 22.74 -2.10
N ARG A 304 14.32 22.63 -3.33
CA ARG A 304 14.54 21.35 -3.99
C ARG A 304 15.57 20.50 -3.24
N ASP A 305 16.67 21.09 -2.81
CA ASP A 305 17.73 20.43 -2.04
C ASP A 305 17.21 19.96 -0.68
N LYS A 306 16.48 20.81 0.04
CA LYS A 306 15.84 20.44 1.31
C LYS A 306 14.81 19.32 1.17
N LEU A 307 14.05 19.32 0.07
CA LEU A 307 13.16 18.22 -0.27
C LEU A 307 13.95 16.96 -0.64
N ASN A 308 15.09 17.08 -1.33
CA ASN A 308 15.97 15.97 -1.73
C ASN A 308 16.73 15.35 -0.54
N GLU A 309 17.17 16.13 0.44
CA GLU A 309 17.78 15.65 1.69
C GLU A 309 16.88 14.65 2.41
N ASN A 310 15.57 14.91 2.33
CA ASN A 310 14.51 14.08 2.92
C ASN A 310 13.82 13.19 1.89
N TYR A 311 14.17 13.33 0.61
CA TYR A 311 13.70 12.46 -0.44
C TYR A 311 14.48 11.17 -0.29
N TYR A 312 13.94 10.27 0.53
CA TYR A 312 14.22 8.85 0.39
C TYR A 312 13.58 8.35 -0.91
N ARG A 313 13.99 8.91 -2.06
CA ARG A 313 14.28 7.99 -3.15
C ARG A 313 15.40 7.10 -2.63
N PHE A 314 15.23 5.80 -2.84
CA PHE A 314 16.37 4.99 -3.21
C PHE A 314 16.97 5.62 -4.48
N GLU A 315 17.66 6.74 -4.35
CA GLU A 315 18.54 7.20 -5.39
C GLU A 315 19.56 6.10 -5.52
N ASN A 316 19.76 5.70 -6.77
CA ASN A 316 20.86 4.84 -7.11
C ASN A 316 22.11 5.72 -7.00
N ARG A 317 22.53 6.03 -5.77
CA ARG A 317 23.90 6.48 -5.54
C ARG A 317 24.76 5.45 -6.27
N PRO A 318 25.65 5.88 -7.19
CA PRO A 318 26.56 4.94 -7.81
C PRO A 318 27.22 4.16 -6.69
N LEU A 319 27.06 2.83 -6.73
CA LEU A 319 27.66 1.98 -5.71
C LEU A 319 29.16 2.34 -5.68
N PRO A 320 29.78 2.48 -4.50
CA PRO A 320 31.22 2.52 -4.44
C PRO A 320 31.77 1.30 -5.19
N SER A 321 32.86 1.47 -5.92
CA SER A 321 33.55 0.36 -6.60
C SER A 321 33.68 -0.83 -5.65
N THR A 322 33.45 -2.05 -6.15
CA THR A 322 33.54 -3.29 -5.37
C THR A 322 34.80 -3.29 -4.50
N GLY A 323 34.60 -3.13 -3.18
CA GLY A 323 35.71 -3.10 -2.23
C GLY A 323 36.28 -4.49 -2.02
N THR A 324 37.60 -4.60 -1.91
CA THR A 324 38.30 -5.86 -1.58
C THR A 324 38.62 -5.99 -0.09
N LYS A 325 38.31 -4.97 0.72
CA LYS A 325 38.60 -4.93 2.17
C LYS A 325 37.42 -5.49 2.98
N LEU A 326 37.74 -6.42 3.88
CA LEU A 326 36.81 -6.98 4.88
C LEU A 326 36.39 -5.90 5.91
N PRO A 327 35.17 -5.98 6.49
CA PRO A 327 34.17 -7.03 6.31
C PRO A 327 33.24 -6.78 5.11
N LEU A 328 33.01 -7.82 4.31
CA LEU A 328 32.08 -7.80 3.18
C LEU A 328 30.71 -8.35 3.61
N LEU A 329 29.63 -7.60 3.36
CA LEU A 329 28.27 -8.12 3.50
C LEU A 329 27.82 -8.70 2.16
N ARG A 330 27.50 -9.99 2.15
CA ARG A 330 26.90 -10.66 1.00
C ARG A 330 25.39 -10.46 1.05
N LEU A 331 24.80 -9.98 -0.05
CA LEU A 331 23.34 -9.89 -0.18
C LEU A 331 22.77 -11.18 -0.77
N ASN A 332 21.50 -11.43 -0.54
CA ASN A 332 20.73 -12.53 -1.11
C ASN A 332 20.02 -12.16 -2.42
N ALA A 333 20.55 -11.16 -3.13
CA ALA A 333 19.96 -10.56 -4.32
C ALA A 333 20.75 -10.95 -5.59
N LEU A 334 20.06 -11.46 -6.60
CA LEU A 334 20.60 -11.82 -7.91
C LEU A 334 20.10 -10.87 -9.00
N GLU A 335 20.98 -10.34 -9.84
CA GLU A 335 20.58 -9.44 -10.92
C GLU A 335 19.79 -10.17 -12.02
N ILE A 336 18.59 -9.65 -12.34
CA ILE A 336 17.78 -10.05 -13.49
C ILE A 336 18.10 -9.08 -14.63
N LYS A 337 18.88 -9.54 -15.61
CA LYS A 337 19.28 -8.73 -16.79
C LYS A 337 18.16 -8.58 -17.81
N LYS A 338 17.34 -9.61 -17.96
CA LYS A 338 16.21 -9.62 -18.89
C LYS A 338 15.01 -10.19 -18.18
N PHE A 339 13.89 -9.49 -18.28
CA PHE A 339 12.56 -9.93 -17.89
C PHE A 339 11.61 -9.62 -19.05
N PRO A 340 10.41 -10.21 -19.12
CA PRO A 340 9.51 -9.99 -20.24
C PRO A 340 9.05 -8.53 -20.30
N ALA A 341 9.22 -7.89 -21.46
CA ALA A 341 8.79 -6.52 -21.72
C ALA A 341 7.30 -6.41 -22.09
N THR A 342 6.69 -7.54 -22.45
CA THR A 342 5.31 -7.61 -22.94
C THR A 342 4.59 -8.80 -22.34
N ALA A 343 3.32 -8.65 -22.01
CA ALA A 343 2.38 -9.71 -21.67
C ALA A 343 1.16 -9.67 -22.60
N ARG A 344 0.40 -10.76 -22.66
CA ARG A 344 -0.88 -10.76 -23.39
C ARG A 344 -1.91 -10.04 -22.55
N ILE A 345 -2.73 -9.18 -23.16
CA ILE A 345 -3.98 -8.71 -22.56
C ILE A 345 -5.18 -9.31 -23.29
N PHE A 346 -6.09 -9.86 -22.50
CA PHE A 346 -7.32 -10.48 -22.96
C PHE A 346 -8.49 -9.65 -22.43
N LYS A 347 -9.16 -8.87 -23.27
CA LYS A 347 -10.21 -7.95 -22.82
C LYS A 347 -11.45 -8.73 -22.43
N CYS A 348 -11.68 -8.92 -21.14
CA CYS A 348 -12.81 -9.71 -20.66
C CYS A 348 -13.41 -9.20 -19.36
N ASP A 349 -14.73 -9.35 -19.25
CA ASP A 349 -15.44 -9.27 -17.97
C ASP A 349 -15.24 -10.57 -17.21
N ILE A 350 -14.53 -10.45 -16.09
CA ILE A 350 -14.29 -11.49 -15.11
C ILE A 350 -14.20 -10.80 -13.74
N GLY A 351 -14.58 -11.49 -12.67
CA GLY A 351 -14.50 -10.95 -11.31
C GLY A 351 -13.07 -10.84 -10.80
N GLY A 352 -12.91 -10.99 -9.49
CA GLY A 352 -11.63 -10.75 -8.81
C GLY A 352 -10.51 -11.73 -9.19
N LEU A 353 -9.30 -11.46 -8.70
CA LEU A 353 -8.10 -12.29 -8.93
C LEU A 353 -8.30 -13.77 -8.51
N LYS A 354 -9.13 -14.03 -7.49
CA LYS A 354 -9.50 -15.39 -7.06
C LYS A 354 -10.26 -16.15 -8.15
N GLU A 355 -11.14 -15.49 -8.89
CA GLU A 355 -11.92 -16.11 -9.96
C GLU A 355 -11.04 -16.44 -11.15
N VAL A 356 -10.13 -15.54 -11.54
CA VAL A 356 -9.12 -15.77 -12.58
C VAL A 356 -8.29 -17.02 -12.24
N LYS A 357 -7.75 -17.09 -11.01
CA LYS A 357 -6.95 -18.24 -10.58
C LYS A 357 -7.76 -19.54 -10.49
N SER A 358 -9.05 -19.46 -10.12
CA SER A 358 -9.92 -20.65 -10.04
C SER A 358 -10.22 -21.21 -11.42
N LYS A 359 -10.59 -20.36 -12.40
CA LYS A 359 -10.83 -20.79 -13.79
C LYS A 359 -9.60 -21.41 -14.45
N ILE A 360 -8.41 -20.86 -14.21
CA ILE A 360 -7.15 -21.44 -14.69
C ILE A 360 -6.94 -22.84 -14.10
N LYS A 361 -7.23 -23.01 -12.80
CA LYS A 361 -7.06 -24.28 -12.10
C LYS A 361 -8.10 -25.32 -12.52
N GLU A 362 -9.36 -24.93 -12.70
CA GLU A 362 -10.46 -25.81 -13.12
C GLU A 362 -10.22 -26.40 -14.51
N LYS A 363 -9.67 -25.61 -15.44
CA LYS A 363 -9.38 -26.06 -16.81
C LYS A 363 -7.98 -26.63 -16.98
N GLU A 364 -7.20 -26.71 -15.89
CA GLU A 364 -5.78 -27.10 -15.90
C GLU A 364 -4.99 -26.40 -17.02
N ALA A 365 -5.23 -25.09 -17.15
CA ALA A 365 -4.69 -24.32 -18.26
C ALA A 365 -3.23 -23.94 -18.03
N ASN A 366 -2.43 -24.03 -19.08
CA ASN A 366 -1.01 -23.73 -19.04
C ASN A 366 -0.77 -22.22 -19.19
N ILE A 367 -1.40 -21.42 -18.34
CA ILE A 367 -1.31 -19.96 -18.38
C ILE A 367 -1.02 -19.40 -16.99
N VAL A 368 -0.34 -18.26 -16.96
CA VAL A 368 -0.15 -17.48 -15.73
C VAL A 368 -0.72 -16.09 -15.96
N ALA A 369 -1.76 -15.73 -15.22
CA ALA A 369 -2.47 -14.48 -15.46
C ALA A 369 -2.99 -13.81 -14.18
N ILE A 370 -3.18 -12.50 -14.28
CA ILE A 370 -3.74 -11.62 -13.25
C ILE A 370 -4.90 -10.79 -13.81
N ARG A 371 -5.76 -10.28 -12.93
CA ARG A 371 -6.85 -9.36 -13.30
C ARG A 371 -6.35 -7.92 -13.43
N LYS A 372 -6.80 -7.21 -14.46
CA LYS A 372 -6.73 -5.74 -14.60
C LYS A 372 -8.09 -5.18 -15.04
N ARG A 373 -8.33 -3.88 -14.90
CA ARG A 373 -9.63 -3.25 -15.23
C ARG A 373 -10.12 -3.55 -16.66
N THR A 374 -9.21 -3.55 -17.62
CA THR A 374 -9.51 -3.79 -19.04
C THR A 374 -9.64 -5.26 -19.42
N GLY A 375 -9.27 -6.21 -18.54
CA GLY A 375 -9.19 -7.62 -18.92
C GLY A 375 -8.33 -8.48 -18.01
N VAL A 376 -7.80 -9.55 -18.56
CA VAL A 376 -6.82 -10.42 -17.91
C VAL A 376 -5.47 -10.21 -18.59
N ILE A 377 -4.40 -10.08 -17.81
CA ILE A 377 -3.04 -9.96 -18.33
C ILE A 377 -2.23 -11.18 -17.91
N GLY A 378 -1.48 -11.78 -18.84
CA GLY A 378 -0.68 -12.94 -18.51
C GLY A 378 0.24 -13.43 -19.62
N PHE A 379 0.79 -14.61 -19.38
CA PHE A 379 1.67 -15.33 -20.31
C PHE A 379 1.05 -16.70 -20.63
N GLY A 380 1.22 -17.13 -21.87
CA GLY A 380 0.72 -18.41 -22.38
C GLY A 380 0.24 -18.30 -23.84
N SER A 381 -0.14 -19.44 -24.41
CA SER A 381 -0.69 -19.52 -25.75
C SER A 381 -2.07 -18.88 -25.89
N ASP A 382 -2.34 -18.36 -27.08
CA ASP A 382 -3.61 -17.67 -27.36
C ASP A 382 -4.80 -18.64 -27.31
N SER A 383 -4.59 -19.89 -27.73
CA SER A 383 -5.58 -20.96 -27.64
C SER A 383 -5.96 -21.27 -26.19
N GLU A 384 -5.00 -21.27 -25.26
CA GLU A 384 -5.27 -21.47 -23.84
C GLU A 384 -6.02 -20.29 -23.21
N PHE A 385 -5.67 -19.05 -23.57
CA PHE A 385 -6.42 -17.87 -23.13
C PHE A 385 -7.89 -17.94 -23.57
N LYS A 386 -8.13 -18.31 -24.83
CA LYS A 386 -9.49 -18.52 -25.36
C LYS A 386 -10.19 -19.69 -24.69
N ARG A 387 -9.51 -20.82 -24.47
CA ARG A 387 -10.04 -21.98 -23.75
C ARG A 387 -10.50 -21.60 -22.35
N VAL A 388 -9.76 -20.74 -21.64
CA VAL A 388 -10.12 -20.32 -20.27
C VAL A 388 -11.19 -19.24 -20.24
N PHE A 389 -11.04 -18.18 -21.06
CA PHE A 389 -11.82 -16.94 -20.95
C PHE A 389 -12.85 -16.71 -22.08
N GLY A 390 -12.95 -17.63 -23.05
CA GLY A 390 -13.89 -17.63 -24.19
C GLY A 390 -13.27 -17.18 -25.51
N ASP A 391 -13.80 -17.61 -26.65
CA ASP A 391 -13.23 -17.34 -27.99
C ASP A 391 -13.48 -15.92 -28.54
N ASN A 392 -14.56 -15.25 -28.12
CA ASN A 392 -15.10 -14.03 -28.77
C ASN A 392 -14.55 -12.70 -28.22
N LYS A 393 -13.30 -12.66 -27.73
CA LYS A 393 -12.78 -11.44 -27.08
C LYS A 393 -11.48 -10.93 -27.69
N GLU A 394 -11.34 -9.61 -27.70
CA GLU A 394 -10.17 -8.92 -28.23
C GLU A 394 -8.90 -9.24 -27.42
N MET A 395 -7.84 -9.57 -28.15
CA MET A 395 -6.50 -9.82 -27.61
C MET A 395 -5.56 -8.72 -28.10
N ASP A 396 -4.74 -8.21 -27.20
CA ASP A 396 -3.74 -7.19 -27.52
C ASP A 396 -2.46 -7.43 -26.72
N VAL A 397 -1.41 -6.67 -27.01
CA VAL A 397 -0.12 -6.72 -26.33
C VAL A 397 -0.09 -5.66 -25.24
N PHE A 398 0.16 -6.08 -24.01
CA PHE A 398 0.39 -5.18 -22.89
C PHE A 398 1.89 -5.01 -22.64
N ASN A 399 2.40 -3.81 -22.87
CA ASN A 399 3.76 -3.45 -22.46
C ASN A 399 3.84 -3.42 -20.94
N ILE A 400 4.86 -4.09 -20.37
CA ILE A 400 5.16 -4.10 -18.94
C ILE A 400 6.17 -2.98 -18.67
N PRO A 401 5.75 -1.83 -18.13
CA PRO A 401 6.64 -0.71 -17.89
C PRO A 401 7.50 -0.94 -16.64
N ASP A 402 8.80 -0.64 -16.72
CA ASP A 402 9.77 -0.77 -15.62
C ASP A 402 9.33 -0.08 -14.32
N ILE A 403 8.53 0.99 -14.42
CA ILE A 403 8.03 1.74 -13.27
C ILE A 403 7.21 0.87 -12.31
N HIS A 404 6.46 -0.11 -12.83
CA HIS A 404 5.61 -0.97 -12.00
C HIS A 404 6.40 -2.04 -11.23
N LEU A 405 7.69 -2.21 -11.51
CA LEU A 405 8.60 -3.06 -10.73
C LEU A 405 9.17 -2.34 -9.49
N ARG A 406 9.08 -1.00 -9.46
CA ARG A 406 9.60 -0.16 -8.37
C ARG A 406 8.77 -0.23 -7.10
N TYR A 407 7.50 -0.62 -7.21
CA TYR A 407 6.55 -0.69 -6.10
C TYR A 407 6.45 -2.10 -5.56
N ASP A 408 6.52 -2.24 -4.23
CA ASP A 408 6.63 -3.56 -3.61
C ASP A 408 5.37 -4.42 -3.71
N ASP A 409 4.20 -3.80 -3.88
CA ASP A 409 2.86 -4.43 -3.90
C ASP A 409 2.18 -4.49 -5.28
N SER A 410 2.95 -4.34 -6.37
CA SER A 410 2.40 -4.39 -7.73
C SER A 410 1.86 -5.78 -8.09
N LEU A 411 0.61 -5.87 -8.55
CA LEU A 411 0.04 -7.12 -9.10
C LEU A 411 0.87 -7.68 -10.26
N LEU A 412 1.50 -6.81 -11.05
CA LEU A 412 2.42 -7.20 -12.14
C LEU A 412 3.69 -7.84 -11.60
N LYS A 413 4.21 -7.36 -10.47
CA LYS A 413 5.36 -7.96 -9.80
C LYS A 413 5.03 -9.38 -9.36
N ASN A 414 3.85 -9.61 -8.78
CA ASN A 414 3.38 -10.96 -8.46
C ASN A 414 3.23 -11.87 -9.70
N LEU A 415 2.71 -11.33 -10.82
CA LEU A 415 2.65 -12.06 -12.09
C LEU A 415 4.06 -12.51 -12.54
N LEU A 416 5.04 -11.62 -12.46
CA LEU A 416 6.41 -11.88 -12.89
C LEU A 416 7.14 -12.85 -11.95
N VAL A 417 6.95 -12.73 -10.63
CA VAL A 417 7.51 -13.69 -9.67
C VAL A 417 6.87 -15.06 -9.87
N GLU A 418 5.56 -15.14 -10.09
CA GLU A 418 4.88 -16.41 -10.37
C GLU A 418 5.42 -17.07 -11.65
N ALA A 419 5.55 -16.30 -12.73
CA ALA A 419 6.10 -16.77 -13.99
C ALA A 419 7.55 -17.25 -13.84
N LEU A 420 8.40 -16.47 -13.16
CA LEU A 420 9.80 -16.82 -12.92
C LEU A 420 9.92 -18.08 -12.05
N SER A 421 9.16 -18.18 -10.95
CA SER A 421 9.17 -19.36 -10.09
C SER A 421 8.73 -20.62 -10.82
N LYS A 422 7.66 -20.54 -11.63
CA LYS A 422 7.20 -21.69 -12.44
C LYS A 422 8.21 -22.07 -13.52
N ALA A 423 8.82 -21.10 -14.20
CA ALA A 423 9.88 -21.34 -15.19
C ALA A 423 11.08 -22.08 -14.59
N ILE A 424 11.55 -21.66 -13.41
CA ILE A 424 12.63 -22.33 -12.68
C ILE A 424 12.23 -23.75 -12.28
N CYS A 425 11.03 -23.91 -11.71
CA CYS A 425 10.55 -25.23 -11.30
C CYS A 425 10.42 -26.20 -12.48
N ASN A 426 9.97 -25.73 -13.64
CA ASN A 426 9.85 -26.56 -14.84
C ASN A 426 11.22 -27.01 -15.37
N LYS A 427 12.20 -26.10 -15.41
CA LYS A 427 13.55 -26.41 -15.92
C LYS A 427 14.34 -27.34 -14.98
N LEU A 428 14.22 -27.12 -13.67
CA LEU A 428 15.03 -27.83 -12.65
C LEU A 428 14.25 -28.94 -11.93
N GLU A 429 13.02 -29.24 -12.39
CA GLU A 429 12.10 -30.22 -11.81
C GLU A 429 11.82 -29.99 -10.31
N LEU A 430 11.84 -28.73 -9.87
CA LEU A 430 11.51 -28.32 -8.50
C LEU A 430 10.00 -28.17 -8.31
N LYS A 431 9.54 -28.05 -7.06
CA LYS A 431 8.11 -27.93 -6.75
C LYS A 431 7.76 -26.49 -6.39
N TYR A 432 6.85 -25.88 -7.14
CA TYR A 432 6.29 -24.57 -6.84
C TYR A 432 5.11 -24.66 -5.86
N THR A 433 5.02 -23.72 -4.92
CA THR A 433 3.84 -23.50 -4.09
C THR A 433 3.63 -22.02 -3.79
N TYR A 434 2.37 -21.60 -3.63
CA TYR A 434 2.01 -20.26 -3.23
C TYR A 434 1.28 -20.32 -1.89
N ARG A 435 1.86 -19.74 -0.83
CA ARG A 435 1.30 -19.76 0.53
C ARG A 435 1.57 -18.42 1.22
N ARG A 436 0.59 -17.90 1.97
CA ARG A 436 0.71 -16.64 2.73
C ARG A 436 1.25 -15.48 1.88
N SER A 437 0.76 -15.37 0.65
CA SER A 437 1.20 -14.36 -0.33
C SER A 437 2.68 -14.44 -0.75
N GLN A 438 3.33 -15.58 -0.55
CA GLN A 438 4.73 -15.82 -0.93
C GLN A 438 4.84 -16.89 -2.01
N HIS A 439 5.72 -16.66 -2.98
CA HIS A 439 6.11 -17.63 -4.00
C HIS A 439 7.27 -18.47 -3.49
N ILE A 440 7.05 -19.77 -3.32
CA ILE A 440 8.02 -20.64 -2.67
C ILE A 440 8.39 -21.78 -3.62
N VAL A 441 9.69 -21.95 -3.82
CA VAL A 441 10.27 -23.06 -4.56
C VAL A 441 10.81 -24.08 -3.56
N LEU A 442 10.35 -25.32 -3.68
CA LEU A 442 10.69 -26.43 -2.83
C LEU A 442 11.49 -27.46 -3.61
N ILE A 443 12.34 -28.17 -2.90
CA ILE A 443 13.01 -29.35 -3.43
C ILE A 443 11.95 -30.41 -3.78
N ASN A 444 12.17 -31.14 -4.87
CA ASN A 444 11.27 -32.20 -5.27
C ASN A 444 11.54 -33.48 -4.45
N PRO A 445 10.56 -33.97 -3.66
CA PRO A 445 10.75 -35.17 -2.85
C PRO A 445 11.12 -36.42 -3.66
N LYS A 446 10.75 -36.46 -4.96
CA LYS A 446 11.09 -37.58 -5.85
C LYS A 446 12.58 -37.66 -6.19
N ARG A 447 13.33 -36.56 -6.04
CA ARG A 447 14.78 -36.47 -6.29
C ARG A 447 15.59 -36.34 -5.00
N LYS A 448 15.06 -36.78 -3.86
CA LYS A 448 15.69 -36.63 -2.53
C LYS A 448 17.16 -37.09 -2.45
N ASP A 449 17.55 -38.06 -3.27
CA ASP A 449 18.88 -38.69 -3.27
C ASP A 449 19.81 -38.16 -4.37
N SER A 450 19.43 -37.09 -5.10
CA SER A 450 20.33 -36.51 -6.09
C SER A 450 21.51 -35.81 -5.43
N ASP A 451 22.72 -36.02 -5.96
CA ASP A 451 23.95 -35.36 -5.51
C ASP A 451 23.81 -33.83 -5.39
N ASP A 452 22.97 -33.24 -6.25
CA ASP A 452 22.64 -31.80 -6.26
C ASP A 452 22.12 -31.27 -4.92
N TYR A 453 21.47 -32.12 -4.10
CA TYR A 453 20.88 -31.74 -2.82
C TYR A 453 21.73 -32.11 -1.61
N MET A 454 22.81 -32.89 -1.79
CA MET A 454 23.69 -33.32 -0.70
C MET A 454 24.31 -32.13 0.03
N ASN A 455 24.79 -31.13 -0.72
CA ASN A 455 25.37 -29.92 -0.13
C ASN A 455 24.36 -29.18 0.74
N LEU A 456 23.12 -29.00 0.26
CA LEU A 456 22.07 -28.33 1.01
C LEU A 456 21.65 -29.16 2.24
N SER A 457 21.56 -30.48 2.07
CA SER A 457 21.24 -31.43 3.14
C SER A 457 22.28 -31.39 4.26
N ASN A 458 23.57 -31.39 3.91
CA ASN A 458 24.68 -31.32 4.87
C ASN A 458 24.66 -30.02 5.68
N VAL A 459 24.32 -28.89 5.05
CA VAL A 459 24.29 -27.59 5.73
C VAL A 459 23.05 -27.44 6.63
N ILE A 460 21.86 -27.86 6.16
CA ILE A 460 20.60 -27.70 6.91
C ILE A 460 20.36 -28.84 7.92
N GLY A 461 21.03 -29.98 7.75
CA GLY A 461 20.79 -31.20 8.50
C GLY A 461 19.54 -31.93 8.00
N GLY A 462 19.48 -32.15 6.69
CA GLY A 462 18.36 -32.74 5.96
C GLY A 462 17.65 -31.74 5.04
N VAL A 463 17.17 -32.22 3.89
CA VAL A 463 16.29 -31.46 2.98
C VAL A 463 14.81 -31.75 3.18
N PHE A 464 14.49 -32.90 3.79
CA PHE A 464 13.15 -33.32 4.18
C PHE A 464 13.21 -33.99 5.55
N GLY A 465 12.09 -33.97 6.27
CA GLY A 465 11.94 -34.74 7.49
C GLY A 465 10.52 -34.65 8.06
N SER A 466 10.36 -35.15 9.29
CA SER A 466 9.12 -35.01 10.06
C SER A 466 9.33 -34.01 11.20
N VAL A 467 8.29 -33.27 11.54
CA VAL A 467 8.28 -32.43 12.74
C VAL A 467 8.11 -33.36 13.95
N PRO A 468 8.96 -33.24 15.00
CA PRO A 468 8.88 -34.10 16.18
C PRO A 468 7.48 -34.16 16.76
N ASN A 469 7.07 -35.33 17.25
CA ASN A 469 5.77 -35.58 17.89
C ASN A 469 4.55 -35.23 17.01
N SER A 470 4.68 -35.33 15.68
CA SER A 470 3.56 -35.09 14.75
C SER A 470 3.68 -35.91 13.48
N LYS A 471 2.59 -35.99 12.70
CA LYS A 471 2.61 -36.57 11.35
C LYS A 471 3.03 -35.57 10.28
N LEU A 472 3.41 -34.35 10.67
CA LEU A 472 3.76 -33.28 9.76
C LEU A 472 5.13 -33.53 9.12
N LYS A 473 5.22 -33.32 7.81
CA LYS A 473 6.47 -33.38 7.07
C LYS A 473 6.96 -31.97 6.77
N TRP A 474 8.27 -31.75 6.80
CA TRP A 474 8.89 -30.50 6.40
C TRP A 474 9.81 -30.70 5.19
N ALA A 475 9.99 -29.63 4.43
CA ALA A 475 10.86 -29.55 3.26
C ALA A 475 11.62 -28.24 3.26
N ALA A 476 12.89 -28.27 2.83
CA ALA A 476 13.66 -27.07 2.55
C ALA A 476 13.09 -26.35 1.33
N GLY A 477 13.01 -25.02 1.42
CA GLY A 477 12.51 -24.16 0.36
C GLY A 477 13.27 -22.85 0.28
N VAL A 478 12.97 -22.10 -0.77
CA VAL A 478 13.43 -20.74 -0.95
C VAL A 478 12.26 -19.89 -1.42
N ILE A 479 12.04 -18.77 -0.74
CA ILE A 479 11.05 -17.78 -1.13
C ILE A 479 11.68 -16.89 -2.19
N PHE A 480 10.98 -16.75 -3.32
CA PHE A 480 11.35 -15.81 -4.37
C PHE A 480 10.52 -14.55 -4.26
N SER A 481 11.20 -13.41 -4.35
CA SER A 481 10.56 -12.14 -4.64
C SER A 481 11.43 -11.34 -5.60
N ILE A 482 10.81 -10.51 -6.43
CA ILE A 482 11.55 -9.55 -7.25
C ILE A 482 11.67 -8.26 -6.42
N GLN A 483 12.76 -7.52 -6.54
CA GLN A 483 12.87 -6.15 -6.03
C GLN A 483 13.57 -5.30 -7.09
N TYR A 484 13.04 -4.12 -7.36
CA TYR A 484 13.70 -3.18 -8.27
C TYR A 484 14.44 -2.12 -7.44
N LYS A 485 15.76 -2.19 -7.47
CA LYS A 485 16.68 -1.31 -6.73
C LYS A 485 17.86 -0.99 -7.66
N LEU A 486 18.49 0.18 -7.56
CA LEU A 486 19.67 0.47 -8.38
C LEU A 486 19.40 0.48 -9.91
N ASN A 487 18.17 0.84 -10.33
CA ASN A 487 17.67 0.74 -11.71
C ASN A 487 17.81 -0.66 -12.31
N LYS A 488 17.83 -1.68 -11.45
CA LYS A 488 17.99 -3.08 -11.82
C LYS A 488 16.95 -3.91 -11.10
N ALA A 489 16.39 -4.89 -11.81
CA ALA A 489 15.56 -5.91 -11.20
C ALA A 489 16.46 -6.95 -10.51
N HIS A 490 16.12 -7.31 -9.29
CA HIS A 490 16.83 -8.32 -8.52
C HIS A 490 15.86 -9.42 -8.10
N LEU A 491 16.28 -10.68 -8.23
CA LEU A 491 15.62 -11.82 -7.60
C LEU A 491 16.20 -11.96 -6.18
N MET A 492 15.37 -11.76 -5.18
CA MET A 492 15.68 -12.01 -3.78
C MET A 492 15.44 -13.47 -3.45
N LEU A 493 16.42 -14.09 -2.82
CA LEU A 493 16.36 -15.47 -2.35
C LEU A 493 16.28 -15.48 -0.82
N SER A 494 15.17 -15.94 -0.26
CA SER A 494 15.04 -16.10 1.18
C SER A 494 14.84 -17.58 1.51
N PRO A 495 15.93 -18.34 1.80
CA PRO A 495 15.84 -19.72 2.26
C PRO A 495 14.89 -19.85 3.45
N THR A 496 14.10 -20.91 3.46
CA THR A 496 13.07 -21.15 4.46
C THR A 496 12.79 -22.65 4.62
N ILE A 497 11.95 -23.00 5.58
CA ILE A 497 11.45 -24.36 5.80
C ILE A 497 9.93 -24.34 5.71
N ILE A 498 9.36 -25.24 4.91
CA ILE A 498 7.91 -25.38 4.75
C ILE A 498 7.44 -26.70 5.32
N VAL A 499 6.42 -26.62 6.17
CA VAL A 499 5.75 -27.77 6.77
C VAL A 499 4.44 -28.05 6.02
N THR A 500 4.05 -29.33 5.93
CA THR A 500 2.77 -29.77 5.38
C THR A 500 1.59 -29.15 6.13
N LYS A 501 0.43 -29.06 5.47
CA LYS A 501 -0.77 -28.51 6.11
C LYS A 501 -1.20 -29.49 7.24
N PRO A 502 -1.43 -29.01 8.46
CA PRO A 502 -1.87 -29.85 9.56
C PRO A 502 -3.32 -30.32 9.35
N MET A 503 -3.63 -31.54 9.79
CA MET A 503 -5.00 -32.05 9.78
C MET A 503 -5.73 -31.63 11.06
N GLU A 504 -5.01 -31.52 12.17
CA GLU A 504 -5.55 -31.18 13.48
C GLU A 504 -5.04 -29.83 13.99
N ARG A 505 -5.83 -29.17 14.85
CA ARG A 505 -5.50 -27.85 15.40
C ARG A 505 -4.29 -27.91 16.35
N GLU A 506 -4.07 -29.01 17.05
CA GLU A 506 -2.91 -29.21 17.92
C GLU A 506 -1.60 -29.31 17.11
N GLU A 507 -1.61 -30.02 15.98
CA GLU A 507 -0.46 -30.08 15.07
C GLU A 507 -0.09 -28.70 14.50
N ALA A 508 -1.08 -27.83 14.26
CA ALA A 508 -0.83 -26.48 13.74
C ALA A 508 0.01 -25.62 14.69
N LYS A 509 -0.11 -25.83 16.01
CA LYS A 509 0.67 -25.09 17.02
C LYS A 509 2.15 -25.46 17.00
N LEU A 510 2.51 -26.66 16.54
CA LEU A 510 3.89 -27.15 16.48
C LEU A 510 4.71 -26.54 15.32
N ILE A 511 4.05 -26.03 14.28
CA ILE A 511 4.70 -25.59 13.04
C ILE A 511 5.60 -24.36 13.25
N ALA A 512 5.05 -23.30 13.86
CA ALA A 512 5.77 -22.02 13.99
C ALA A 512 6.99 -22.12 14.92
N PRO A 513 6.91 -22.77 16.12
CA PRO A 513 8.08 -23.01 16.97
C PRO A 513 9.17 -23.81 16.24
N PHE A 514 8.79 -24.91 15.57
CA PHE A 514 9.75 -25.76 14.85
C PHE A 514 10.51 -25.02 13.75
N VAL A 515 9.80 -24.27 12.91
CA VAL A 515 10.43 -23.48 11.83
C VAL A 515 11.35 -22.41 12.43
N LYS A 516 10.91 -21.73 13.50
CA LYS A 516 11.70 -20.70 14.18
C LYS A 516 12.98 -21.29 14.79
N GLU A 517 12.90 -22.42 15.47
CA GLU A 517 14.04 -23.10 16.10
C GLU A 517 15.06 -23.56 15.05
N LYS A 518 14.60 -24.20 13.98
CA LYS A 518 15.48 -24.64 12.88
C LYS A 518 16.18 -23.48 12.16
N MET A 519 15.50 -22.34 11.99
CA MET A 519 16.05 -21.16 11.31
C MET A 519 16.87 -20.26 12.24
N ALA A 520 16.66 -20.32 13.56
CA ALA A 520 17.36 -19.47 14.54
C ALA A 520 18.89 -19.67 14.53
N ILE A 521 19.34 -20.86 14.15
CA ILE A 521 20.77 -21.20 14.03
C ILE A 521 21.40 -20.80 12.68
N TRP A 522 20.65 -20.18 11.77
CA TRP A 522 21.13 -19.73 10.47
C TRP A 522 21.77 -18.34 10.55
N TYR A 523 22.82 -18.23 11.36
CA TYR A 523 23.67 -17.04 11.41
C TYR A 523 24.40 -16.82 10.07
N ASN A 524 24.97 -15.62 9.86
CA ASN A 524 25.55 -15.20 8.57
C ASN A 524 26.42 -16.26 7.88
N ASN A 525 27.34 -16.93 8.60
CA ASN A 525 28.20 -17.96 8.01
C ASN A 525 27.40 -19.15 7.47
N LYS A 526 26.46 -19.67 8.26
CA LYS A 526 25.61 -20.79 7.87
C LYS A 526 24.62 -20.39 6.78
N TYR A 527 24.05 -19.20 6.88
CA TYR A 527 23.14 -18.65 5.88
C TYR A 527 23.82 -18.49 4.52
N ASN A 528 25.08 -18.04 4.49
CA ASN A 528 25.87 -17.97 3.25
C ASN A 528 26.07 -19.35 2.61
N LEU A 529 26.38 -20.38 3.41
CA LEU A 529 26.50 -21.76 2.92
C LEU A 529 25.16 -22.30 2.37
N ILE A 530 24.04 -21.98 3.02
CA ILE A 530 22.70 -22.33 2.54
C ILE A 530 22.42 -21.65 1.20
N LEU A 531 22.76 -20.37 1.09
CA LEU A 531 22.60 -19.60 -0.14
C LEU A 531 23.46 -20.19 -1.27
N ASP A 532 24.72 -20.55 -1.00
CA ASP A 532 25.60 -21.20 -1.98
C ASP A 532 25.07 -22.54 -2.46
N ALA A 533 24.52 -23.33 -1.56
CA ALA A 533 23.88 -24.59 -1.92
C ALA A 533 22.65 -24.36 -2.82
N TRP A 534 21.80 -23.38 -2.50
CA TRP A 534 20.69 -23.00 -3.37
C TRP A 534 21.14 -22.45 -4.73
N LEU A 535 22.18 -21.62 -4.78
CA LEU A 535 22.74 -21.12 -6.04
C LEU A 535 23.33 -22.24 -6.89
N SER A 536 23.92 -23.25 -6.25
CA SER A 536 24.41 -24.45 -6.94
C SER A 536 23.26 -25.26 -7.53
N ILE A 537 22.14 -25.40 -6.82
CA ILE A 537 20.93 -26.05 -7.35
C ILE A 537 20.33 -25.24 -8.51
N LEU A 538 20.26 -23.90 -8.38
CA LEU A 538 19.59 -23.04 -9.36
C LEU A 538 20.38 -22.84 -10.65
N PHE A 539 21.71 -22.76 -10.57
CA PHE A 539 22.58 -22.42 -11.70
C PHE A 539 23.51 -23.56 -12.13
N GLY A 540 23.71 -24.57 -11.28
CA GLY A 540 24.77 -25.55 -11.48
C GLY A 540 26.13 -24.89 -11.69
N LYS A 541 26.78 -25.23 -12.81
CA LYS A 541 28.07 -24.67 -13.25
C LYS A 541 27.93 -23.39 -14.08
N GLU A 542 26.71 -23.00 -14.47
CA GLU A 542 26.49 -21.83 -15.32
C GLU A 542 26.62 -20.52 -14.52
N GLN A 543 27.10 -19.46 -15.19
CA GLN A 543 27.19 -18.11 -14.59
C GLN A 543 25.89 -17.30 -14.72
N HIS A 544 25.01 -17.71 -15.63
CA HIS A 544 23.73 -17.08 -15.86
C HIS A 544 22.71 -18.14 -16.23
N LEU A 545 21.46 -17.92 -15.82
CA LEU A 545 20.34 -18.82 -16.06
C LEU A 545 19.40 -18.15 -17.06
N ASN A 546 19.26 -18.76 -18.23
CA ASN A 546 18.20 -18.43 -19.19
C ASN A 546 17.05 -19.41 -19.02
N ILE A 547 15.85 -18.87 -18.77
CA ILE A 547 14.63 -19.64 -18.59
C ILE A 547 13.46 -18.99 -19.33
N SER A 548 12.57 -19.83 -19.84
CA SER A 548 11.26 -19.46 -20.32
C SER A 548 10.20 -20.16 -19.49
N LEU A 549 9.04 -19.52 -19.34
CA LEU A 549 7.92 -20.12 -18.62
C LEU A 549 7.37 -21.35 -19.37
N PHE A 550 7.25 -21.24 -20.69
CA PHE A 550 6.82 -22.33 -21.58
C PHE A 550 7.92 -22.71 -22.57
N ASN A 551 7.96 -23.97 -23.00
CA ASN A 551 9.04 -24.49 -23.85
C ASN A 551 8.82 -24.25 -25.35
N ASN A 552 7.58 -24.21 -25.84
CA ASN A 552 7.21 -23.92 -27.23
C ASN A 552 5.69 -23.65 -27.31
N GLU A 553 5.26 -22.40 -27.22
CA GLU A 553 3.85 -22.03 -27.34
C GLU A 553 3.67 -20.86 -28.31
N GLU A 554 2.69 -20.97 -29.21
CA GLU A 554 2.21 -19.87 -30.05
C GLU A 554 1.48 -18.84 -29.15
N GLY A 555 2.17 -17.76 -28.78
CA GLY A 555 1.64 -16.72 -27.89
C GLY A 555 2.72 -15.82 -27.29
N ILE A 556 2.39 -15.13 -26.19
CA ILE A 556 3.35 -14.29 -25.47
C ILE A 556 3.89 -15.07 -24.26
N ASN A 557 5.20 -15.35 -24.28
CA ASN A 557 5.90 -16.10 -23.26
C ASN A 557 6.77 -15.19 -22.37
N ALA A 558 7.01 -15.62 -21.13
CA ALA A 558 7.87 -14.93 -20.20
C ALA A 558 9.30 -15.48 -20.28
N HIS A 559 10.24 -14.65 -20.73
CA HIS A 559 11.67 -14.99 -20.79
C HIS A 559 12.45 -14.22 -19.74
N PHE A 560 13.28 -14.92 -18.97
CA PHE A 560 14.14 -14.34 -17.95
C PHE A 560 15.61 -14.72 -18.15
N ARG A 561 16.50 -13.77 -17.86
CA ARG A 561 17.95 -13.99 -17.76
C ARG A 561 18.46 -13.47 -16.42
N ILE A 562 18.97 -14.38 -15.59
CA ILE A 562 19.40 -14.10 -14.21
C ILE A 562 20.89 -14.41 -14.10
N TYR A 563 21.66 -13.63 -13.36
CA TYR A 563 23.09 -13.90 -13.10
C TYR A 563 23.28 -14.58 -11.74
N LYS A 564 24.24 -15.50 -11.64
CA LYS A 564 24.57 -16.26 -10.42
C LYS A 564 25.19 -15.38 -9.33
N GLN A 565 25.88 -14.32 -9.72
CA GLN A 565 26.61 -13.46 -8.80
C GLN A 565 25.63 -12.69 -7.90
N THR A 566 25.72 -12.95 -6.60
CA THR A 566 25.02 -12.17 -5.58
C THR A 566 25.65 -10.78 -5.43
N ASN A 567 24.84 -9.75 -5.24
CA ASN A 567 25.37 -8.42 -4.97
C ASN A 567 26.12 -8.39 -3.61
N TYR A 568 27.16 -7.55 -3.52
CA TYR A 568 27.91 -7.29 -2.28
C TYR A 568 27.78 -5.81 -1.91
N THR A 569 27.72 -5.49 -0.62
CA THR A 569 27.75 -4.10 -0.14
C THR A 569 28.87 -3.90 0.87
N LYS A 570 29.55 -2.75 0.78
CA LYS A 570 30.50 -2.28 1.78
C LYS A 570 29.73 -1.92 3.06
N PHE A 571 30.23 -2.31 4.23
CA PHE A 571 29.78 -1.72 5.50
C PHE A 571 30.31 -0.28 5.54
N SER A 572 29.43 0.73 5.56
CA SER A 572 29.81 2.12 5.75
C SER A 572 30.01 2.41 7.22
#